data_AF-Q098G5-F1
#
_entry.id   AF-Q098G5-F1
#
_cell.length_a   1.000
_cell.length_b   1.000
_cell.length_c   1.000
_cell.angle_alpha   90.00
_cell.angle_beta   90.00
_cell.angle_gamma   90.00
#
_symmetry.space_group_name_H-M   'P 1'
#
loop_
_entity.id
_entity.type
_entity.pdbx_description
1 polymer ?
#
loop_
_entity_poly.entity_id
_entity_poly.type
_entity_poly.pdbx_seq_one_letter_code
_entity_poly.pdbx_strand_id
1 'polypeptide(L)'
;MKKKLLSAVMVCALGFVGCGDDEEEGPPPPPATKFNTADSIRTYLDGKSMLMEGENIPSHPNGYSEDVNYGSASQCYQKVMMTNSGGNFTVNSTLATIRDTGCDHNAVSGNQSFTSTGVLIENVKEDASCFDITLTYVGFKQVGRGVLSQDGKTLTLELYFEGQASGATCTTGAVGASTVTLNKAPFTGNAKQVYMVSAGQ
;
A
#
# COMPACT_ATOMS: atom_id res chain seq x y z
N MET A 1 64.34 -27.41 18.50
CA MET A 1 64.46 -26.09 19.16
C MET A 1 64.80 -25.03 18.11
N LYS A 2 64.29 -23.79 18.31
CA LYS A 2 64.52 -22.52 17.57
C LYS A 2 63.57 -22.21 16.39
N LYS A 3 62.50 -21.47 16.74
CA LYS A 3 61.82 -20.48 15.89
C LYS A 3 62.75 -19.28 15.67
N LYS A 4 62.74 -18.66 14.48
CA LYS A 4 62.99 -17.21 14.21
C LYS A 4 62.38 -16.89 12.82
N LEU A 5 61.31 -16.11 12.72
CA LEU A 5 61.20 -14.64 12.73
C LEU A 5 61.77 -13.96 11.47
N LEU A 6 60.83 -13.44 10.67
CA LEU A 6 60.76 -12.12 10.01
C LEU A 6 62.04 -11.57 9.36
N SER A 7 61.97 -11.26 8.06
CA SER A 7 62.01 -9.87 7.62
C SER A 7 61.66 -9.74 6.14
N ALA A 8 60.96 -8.64 5.86
CA ALA A 8 60.52 -8.19 4.56
C ALA A 8 61.67 -7.63 3.70
N VAL A 9 61.36 -7.40 2.43
CA VAL A 9 61.48 -6.11 1.72
C VAL A 9 62.00 -6.29 0.28
N MET A 10 61.19 -5.75 -0.64
CA MET A 10 61.48 -5.25 -2.00
C MET A 10 62.00 -6.24 -3.04
N VAL A 11 61.38 -6.19 -4.23
CA VAL A 11 61.82 -5.30 -5.31
C VAL A 11 60.70 -5.19 -6.34
N CYS A 12 60.40 -3.95 -6.73
CA CYS A 12 59.52 -3.59 -7.83
C CYS A 12 60.10 -4.06 -9.17
N ALA A 13 59.23 -4.46 -10.09
CA ALA A 13 58.92 -3.67 -11.30
C ALA A 13 58.68 -4.52 -12.57
N LEU A 14 57.74 -4.00 -13.37
CA LEU A 14 57.50 -4.22 -14.80
C LEU A 14 56.65 -5.43 -15.22
N GLY A 15 55.34 -5.17 -15.29
CA GLY A 15 54.67 -4.99 -16.58
C GLY A 15 54.54 -6.23 -17.47
N PHE A 16 53.38 -6.89 -17.37
CA PHE A 16 52.76 -7.53 -18.52
C PHE A 16 51.38 -6.92 -18.74
N VAL A 17 51.19 -6.40 -19.95
CA VAL A 17 49.90 -6.03 -20.53
C VAL A 17 49.11 -7.32 -20.73
N GLY A 18 47.89 -7.37 -20.19
CA GLY A 18 46.94 -8.44 -20.41
C GLY A 18 45.54 -7.98 -20.01
N CYS A 19 44.66 -7.88 -21.01
CA CYS A 19 43.25 -7.54 -20.87
C CYS A 19 42.53 -8.49 -19.91
N GLY A 20 41.70 -7.93 -19.03
CA GLY A 20 40.76 -8.66 -18.18
C GLY A 20 39.89 -7.63 -17.51
N ASP A 21 38.74 -7.33 -18.12
CA ASP A 21 37.66 -6.59 -17.51
C ASP A 21 37.12 -7.41 -16.32
N ASP A 22 37.71 -7.22 -15.14
CA ASP A 22 37.07 -7.64 -13.90
C ASP A 22 36.23 -6.45 -13.43
N GLU A 23 35.01 -6.35 -13.95
CA GLU A 23 33.96 -5.57 -13.31
C GLU A 23 33.85 -6.12 -11.87
N GLU A 24 34.18 -5.29 -10.88
CA GLU A 24 33.83 -5.57 -9.50
C GLU A 24 32.30 -5.70 -9.45
N GLU A 25 31.80 -6.94 -9.49
CA GLU A 25 30.41 -7.22 -9.17
C GLU A 25 30.20 -6.75 -7.73
N GLY A 26 29.60 -5.56 -7.61
CA GLY A 26 29.15 -5.02 -6.34
C GLY A 26 28.30 -6.07 -5.62
N PRO A 27 28.21 -5.99 -4.28
CA PRO A 27 27.44 -6.97 -3.51
C PRO A 27 26.06 -7.16 -4.14
N PRO A 28 25.58 -8.41 -4.28
CA PRO A 28 24.31 -8.69 -4.94
C PRO A 28 23.22 -7.84 -4.30
N PRO A 29 22.28 -7.28 -5.10
CA PRO A 29 21.22 -6.46 -4.56
C PRO A 29 20.51 -7.26 -3.46
N PRO A 30 20.15 -6.61 -2.33
CA PRO A 30 19.45 -7.29 -1.25
C PRO A 30 18.23 -8.00 -1.83
N PRO A 31 17.93 -9.23 -1.38
CA PRO A 31 16.82 -10.00 -1.92
C PRO A 31 15.55 -9.18 -1.83
N ALA A 32 14.79 -9.13 -2.93
CA ALA A 32 13.52 -8.42 -2.98
C ALA A 32 12.60 -8.93 -1.87
N THR A 33 11.99 -8.01 -1.12
CA THR A 33 11.03 -8.34 -0.08
C THR A 33 9.85 -9.09 -0.72
N LYS A 34 9.64 -10.35 -0.33
CA LYS A 34 8.52 -11.15 -0.86
C LYS A 34 7.28 -11.02 0.02
N PHE A 35 6.17 -10.62 -0.57
CA PHE A 35 4.90 -10.41 0.14
C PHE A 35 3.93 -11.60 -0.03
N ASN A 36 4.43 -12.82 0.15
CA ASN A 36 3.67 -14.05 -0.12
C ASN A 36 2.70 -14.48 0.99
N THR A 37 2.71 -13.82 2.15
CA THR A 37 1.86 -14.21 3.28
C THR A 37 1.22 -12.99 3.92
N ALA A 38 0.11 -13.21 4.64
CA ALA A 38 -0.55 -12.15 5.39
C ALA A 38 0.40 -11.53 6.42
N ASP A 39 1.23 -12.35 7.07
CA ASP A 39 2.17 -11.89 8.09
C ASP A 39 3.34 -11.09 7.50
N SER A 40 3.82 -11.41 6.29
CA SER A 40 4.86 -10.60 5.67
C SER A 40 4.33 -9.23 5.23
N ILE A 41 3.09 -9.16 4.74
CA ILE A 41 2.41 -7.88 4.46
C ILE A 41 2.22 -7.08 5.75
N ARG A 42 1.67 -7.69 6.81
CA ARG A 42 1.47 -7.01 8.12
C ARG A 42 2.78 -6.48 8.68
N THR A 43 3.81 -7.31 8.71
CA THR A 43 5.13 -6.93 9.24
C THR A 43 5.75 -5.79 8.45
N TYR A 44 5.58 -5.79 7.12
CA TYR A 44 6.09 -4.72 6.28
C TYR A 44 5.38 -3.39 6.52
N LEU A 45 4.05 -3.42 6.66
CA LEU A 45 3.23 -2.22 6.85
C LEU A 45 3.30 -1.68 8.29
N ASP A 46 3.67 -2.50 9.28
CA ASP A 46 3.82 -2.03 10.67
C ASP A 46 4.88 -0.90 10.76
N GLY A 47 4.50 0.18 11.44
CA GLY A 47 5.30 1.40 11.52
C GLY A 47 5.39 2.20 10.22
N LYS A 48 4.55 1.93 9.20
CA LYS A 48 4.50 2.72 7.96
C LYS A 48 3.38 3.76 7.97
N SER A 49 3.59 4.79 7.17
CA SER A 49 2.59 5.78 6.76
C SER A 49 2.19 5.55 5.31
N MET A 50 0.92 5.74 4.99
CA MET A 50 0.30 5.48 3.69
C MET A 50 -0.56 6.69 3.32
N LEU A 51 -0.14 7.46 2.32
CA LEU A 51 -0.80 8.70 1.91
C LEU A 51 -1.52 8.55 0.58
N MET A 52 -2.81 8.88 0.56
CA MET A 52 -3.62 9.03 -0.65
C MET A 52 -4.02 10.49 -0.82
N GLU A 53 -3.66 11.09 -1.96
CA GLU A 53 -3.99 12.48 -2.32
C GLU A 53 -3.94 12.68 -3.85
N GLY A 54 -4.56 13.75 -4.34
CA GLY A 54 -4.60 14.07 -5.78
C GLY A 54 -5.22 12.96 -6.62
N GLU A 55 -4.59 12.60 -7.73
CA GLU A 55 -5.07 11.55 -8.66
C GLU A 55 -5.15 10.15 -8.05
N ASN A 56 -4.56 9.95 -6.86
CA ASN A 56 -4.65 8.68 -6.14
C ASN A 56 -5.99 8.50 -5.42
N ILE A 57 -6.78 9.56 -5.27
CA ILE A 57 -8.15 9.51 -4.75
C ILE A 57 -9.06 9.09 -5.91
N PRO A 58 -9.78 7.98 -5.80
CA PRO A 58 -10.65 7.52 -6.87
C PRO A 58 -12.01 8.20 -6.79
N SER A 59 -12.74 8.24 -7.91
CA SER A 59 -14.06 8.90 -7.96
C SER A 59 -15.15 8.25 -7.11
N HIS A 60 -14.97 6.99 -6.72
CA HIS A 60 -15.91 6.23 -5.90
C HIS A 60 -15.22 5.51 -4.73
N PRO A 61 -14.62 6.23 -3.78
CA PRO A 61 -14.00 5.59 -2.61
C PRO A 61 -15.05 4.78 -1.87
N ASN A 62 -14.69 3.58 -1.41
CA ASN A 62 -15.61 2.68 -0.72
C ASN A 62 -16.89 2.32 -1.50
N GLY A 63 -16.90 2.53 -2.83
CA GLY A 63 -18.04 2.31 -3.72
C GLY A 63 -19.05 3.45 -3.82
N TYR A 64 -18.85 4.56 -3.10
CA TYR A 64 -19.73 5.72 -3.17
C TYR A 64 -19.10 6.84 -3.97
N SER A 65 -19.87 7.45 -4.87
CA SER A 65 -19.44 8.66 -5.57
C SER A 65 -19.02 9.75 -4.57
N GLU A 66 -17.84 10.31 -4.80
CA GLU A 66 -17.29 11.40 -4.00
C GLU A 66 -18.09 12.72 -4.10
N ASP A 67 -18.91 12.85 -5.14
CA ASP A 67 -19.73 14.04 -5.38
C ASP A 67 -21.01 14.09 -4.53
N VAL A 68 -21.34 12.99 -3.84
CA VAL A 68 -22.57 12.89 -3.04
C VAL A 68 -22.30 13.30 -1.59
N ASN A 69 -23.08 14.28 -1.12
CA ASN A 69 -22.98 14.78 0.24
C ASN A 69 -23.70 13.85 1.23
N TYR A 70 -22.91 13.09 2.00
CA TYR A 70 -23.33 12.29 3.15
C TYR A 70 -22.91 12.92 4.49
N GLY A 71 -22.67 14.24 4.51
CA GLY A 71 -22.16 14.95 5.69
C GLY A 71 -20.75 14.49 6.06
N SER A 72 -20.54 14.16 7.33
CA SER A 72 -19.25 13.66 7.84
C SER A 72 -18.85 12.28 7.30
N ALA A 73 -19.79 11.54 6.70
CA ALA A 73 -19.53 10.25 6.04
C ALA A 73 -19.28 10.38 4.52
N SER A 74 -19.21 11.61 3.99
CA SER A 74 -18.94 11.84 2.56
C SER A 74 -17.57 11.30 2.17
N GLN A 75 -17.46 10.82 0.94
CA GLN A 75 -16.20 10.29 0.38
C GLN A 75 -15.41 11.35 -0.41
N CYS A 76 -15.79 12.62 -0.32
CA CYS A 76 -15.05 13.74 -0.90
C CYS A 76 -13.80 14.03 -0.05
N TYR A 77 -12.66 13.46 -0.44
CA TYR A 77 -11.40 13.59 0.29
C TYR A 77 -10.49 14.63 -0.35
N GLN A 78 -9.81 15.45 0.44
CA GLN A 78 -8.60 16.14 -0.04
C GLN A 78 -7.39 15.20 0.04
N LYS A 79 -7.28 14.50 1.17
CA LYS A 79 -6.24 13.50 1.42
C LYS A 79 -6.68 12.53 2.51
N VAL A 80 -6.10 11.34 2.49
CA VAL A 80 -6.23 10.33 3.54
C VAL A 80 -4.84 9.85 3.92
N MET A 81 -4.51 9.95 5.21
CA MET A 81 -3.29 9.38 5.78
C MET A 81 -3.67 8.18 6.63
N MET A 82 -3.13 7.01 6.30
CA MET A 82 -3.19 5.85 7.18
C MET A 82 -1.82 5.64 7.83
N THR A 83 -1.81 5.32 9.12
CA THR A 83 -0.65 4.78 9.80
C THR A 83 -0.98 3.38 10.30
N ASN A 84 -0.03 2.46 10.23
CA ASN A 84 -0.20 1.14 10.81
C ASN A 84 0.76 0.98 11.99
N SER A 85 0.22 0.66 13.16
CA SER A 85 1.00 0.43 14.37
C SER A 85 0.32 -0.64 15.22
N GLY A 86 1.09 -1.64 15.65
CA GLY A 86 0.59 -2.73 16.48
C GLY A 86 -0.49 -3.55 15.77
N GLY A 87 -0.41 -3.63 14.43
CA GLY A 87 -1.35 -4.36 13.60
C GLY A 87 -2.70 -3.68 13.35
N ASN A 88 -2.87 -2.42 13.77
CA ASN A 88 -4.08 -1.64 13.50
C ASN A 88 -3.79 -0.45 12.58
N PHE A 89 -4.76 -0.13 11.73
CA PHE A 89 -4.73 1.10 10.93
C PHE A 89 -5.40 2.25 11.68
N THR A 90 -4.71 3.36 11.81
CA THR A 90 -5.33 4.65 12.12
C THR A 90 -5.46 5.44 10.83
N VAL A 91 -6.69 5.76 10.45
CA VAL A 91 -7.05 6.49 9.24
C VAL A 91 -7.42 7.92 9.62
N ASN A 92 -6.70 8.89 9.08
CA ASN A 92 -6.99 10.31 9.22
C ASN A 92 -7.38 10.86 7.85
N SER A 93 -8.64 11.22 7.69
CA SER A 93 -9.18 11.78 6.46
C SER A 93 -9.34 13.29 6.60
N THR A 94 -8.74 14.04 5.68
CA THR A 94 -9.10 15.44 5.46
C THR A 94 -10.16 15.49 4.38
N LEU A 95 -11.37 15.90 4.75
CA LEU A 95 -12.49 16.02 3.83
C LEU A 95 -12.33 17.28 2.99
N ALA A 96 -12.64 17.13 1.71
CA ALA A 96 -12.77 18.22 0.76
C ALA A 96 -14.20 18.79 0.77
N THR A 97 -14.42 19.89 0.05
CA THR A 97 -15.70 20.61 0.02
C THR A 97 -16.51 20.11 -1.15
N ILE A 98 -17.74 19.67 -0.91
CA ILE A 98 -18.68 19.34 -1.98
C ILE A 98 -19.36 20.64 -2.45
N ARG A 99 -19.32 20.88 -3.75
CA ARG A 99 -20.00 21.99 -4.44
C ARG A 99 -21.06 21.45 -5.39
N ASP A 100 -21.84 22.34 -5.99
CA ASP A 100 -22.83 21.97 -7.02
C ASP A 100 -22.20 21.30 -8.26
N THR A 101 -20.90 21.53 -8.48
CA THR A 101 -20.11 20.93 -9.57
C THR A 101 -19.41 19.62 -9.19
N GLY A 102 -19.62 19.10 -7.98
CA GLY A 102 -18.94 17.92 -7.45
C GLY A 102 -17.93 18.23 -6.35
N CYS A 103 -17.09 17.25 -6.02
CA CYS A 103 -16.05 17.36 -5.00
C CYS A 103 -14.95 18.34 -5.42
N ASP A 104 -14.70 19.36 -4.60
CA ASP A 104 -13.58 20.30 -4.76
C ASP A 104 -12.43 19.92 -3.82
N HIS A 105 -11.50 19.10 -4.34
CA HIS A 105 -10.33 18.61 -3.62
C HIS A 105 -9.38 19.71 -3.11
N ASN A 106 -9.50 20.94 -3.61
CA ASN A 106 -8.66 22.06 -3.20
C ASN A 106 -9.19 22.83 -1.98
N ALA A 107 -10.43 22.57 -1.56
CA ALA A 107 -11.07 23.27 -0.45
C ALA A 107 -11.38 22.31 0.70
N VAL A 108 -10.76 22.51 1.87
CA VAL A 108 -11.00 21.66 3.06
C VAL A 108 -12.32 21.99 3.73
N SER A 109 -13.10 20.95 4.09
CA SER A 109 -14.36 21.08 4.82
C SER A 109 -14.29 20.57 6.27
N GLY A 110 -13.34 19.68 6.58
CA GLY A 110 -13.16 19.14 7.92
C GLY A 110 -12.19 17.97 7.98
N ASN A 111 -12.07 17.36 9.16
CA ASN A 111 -11.25 16.16 9.37
C ASN A 111 -12.07 15.07 10.07
N GLN A 112 -11.75 13.82 9.78
CA GLN A 112 -12.27 12.63 10.44
C GLN A 112 -11.13 11.67 10.78
N SER A 113 -11.26 10.95 11.89
CA SER A 113 -10.25 9.97 12.31
C SER A 113 -10.91 8.70 12.82
N PHE A 114 -10.40 7.56 12.39
CA PHE A 114 -10.88 6.24 12.77
C PHE A 114 -9.70 5.32 13.00
N THR A 115 -9.72 4.56 14.10
CA THR A 115 -8.73 3.51 14.34
C THR A 115 -9.42 2.16 14.25
N SER A 116 -8.86 1.26 13.45
CA SER A 116 -9.37 -0.10 13.34
C SER A 116 -9.21 -0.82 14.68
N THR A 117 -10.20 -1.64 15.03
CA THR A 117 -10.13 -2.57 16.16
C THR A 117 -9.71 -3.98 15.71
N GLY A 118 -9.58 -4.20 14.41
CA GLY A 118 -9.11 -5.47 13.85
C GLY A 118 -8.82 -5.38 12.36
N VAL A 119 -7.79 -6.11 11.95
CA VAL A 119 -7.32 -6.19 10.56
C VAL A 119 -7.13 -7.66 10.18
N LEU A 120 -7.89 -8.12 9.19
CA LEU A 120 -7.72 -9.44 8.62
C LEU A 120 -7.17 -9.30 7.21
N ILE A 121 -6.05 -9.98 6.93
CA ILE A 121 -5.48 -10.16 5.59
C ILE A 121 -5.47 -11.67 5.35
N GLU A 122 -5.98 -12.08 4.20
CA GLU A 122 -6.13 -13.48 3.82
C GLU A 122 -6.06 -13.68 2.29
N ASN A 123 -6.07 -14.94 1.83
CA ASN A 123 -6.07 -15.30 0.41
C ASN A 123 -4.96 -14.63 -0.42
N VAL A 124 -3.80 -14.40 0.19
CA VAL A 124 -2.65 -13.73 -0.42
C VAL A 124 -2.16 -14.51 -1.64
N LYS A 125 -2.12 -13.83 -2.78
CA LYS A 125 -1.49 -14.30 -4.02
C LYS A 125 -0.01 -13.96 -4.01
N GLU A 126 0.75 -14.58 -4.93
CA GLU A 126 2.20 -14.40 -5.02
C GLU A 126 2.58 -12.91 -5.08
N ASP A 127 3.59 -12.56 -4.27
CA ASP A 127 4.16 -11.24 -4.06
C ASP A 127 3.13 -10.13 -3.81
N ALA A 128 2.06 -10.46 -3.06
CA ALA A 128 0.93 -9.57 -2.78
C ALA A 128 0.30 -8.94 -4.03
N SER A 129 0.39 -9.62 -5.17
CA SER A 129 -0.32 -9.24 -6.41
C SER A 129 -1.83 -9.12 -6.23
N CYS A 130 -2.37 -9.81 -5.22
CA CYS A 130 -3.69 -9.58 -4.65
C CYS A 130 -3.77 -10.20 -3.25
N PHE A 131 -4.43 -9.57 -2.29
CA PHE A 131 -4.85 -10.17 -1.02
C PHE A 131 -6.24 -9.66 -0.62
N ASP A 132 -7.03 -10.49 0.06
CA ASP A 132 -8.29 -10.04 0.65
C ASP A 132 -8.00 -9.33 1.97
N ILE A 133 -8.73 -8.24 2.23
CA ILE A 133 -8.57 -7.44 3.45
C ILE A 133 -9.91 -7.04 4.05
N THR A 134 -9.99 -7.16 5.38
CA THR A 134 -11.08 -6.62 6.19
C THR A 134 -10.52 -5.69 7.25
N LEU A 135 -11.02 -4.46 7.28
CA LEU A 135 -10.75 -3.45 8.30
C LEU A 135 -12.01 -3.27 9.15
N THR A 136 -11.91 -3.59 10.43
CA THR A 136 -13.01 -3.45 11.39
C THR A 136 -12.82 -2.18 12.20
N TYR A 137 -13.84 -1.33 12.27
CA TYR A 137 -13.87 -0.12 13.08
C TYR A 137 -15.04 -0.18 14.06
N VAL A 138 -15.10 0.77 15.00
CA VAL A 138 -16.27 0.93 15.86
C VAL A 138 -17.45 1.40 15.00
N GLY A 139 -18.44 0.52 14.81
CA GLY A 139 -19.70 0.82 14.13
C GLY A 139 -19.77 0.45 12.64
N PHE A 140 -18.66 0.12 11.99
CA PHE A 140 -18.66 -0.30 10.58
C PHE A 140 -17.43 -1.16 10.23
N LYS A 141 -17.49 -1.83 9.08
CA LYS A 141 -16.35 -2.51 8.48
C LYS A 141 -16.19 -2.14 7.02
N GLN A 142 -14.94 -2.17 6.57
CA GLN A 142 -14.57 -2.11 5.17
C GLN A 142 -13.97 -3.45 4.76
N VAL A 143 -14.40 -3.96 3.62
CA VAL A 143 -13.97 -5.25 3.07
C VAL A 143 -13.61 -5.08 1.62
N GLY A 144 -12.65 -5.86 1.14
CA GLY A 144 -12.30 -5.87 -0.27
C GLY A 144 -10.97 -6.56 -0.52
N ARG A 145 -10.21 -6.02 -1.47
CA ARG A 145 -8.93 -6.57 -1.90
C ARG A 145 -7.87 -5.49 -2.01
N GLY A 146 -6.62 -5.88 -1.81
CA GLY A 146 -5.46 -5.01 -1.92
C GLY A 146 -4.36 -5.61 -2.77
N VAL A 147 -3.46 -4.75 -3.23
CA VAL A 147 -2.19 -5.11 -3.86
C VAL A 147 -1.10 -4.23 -3.27
N LEU A 148 0.04 -4.83 -2.94
CA LEU A 148 1.23 -4.11 -2.50
C LEU A 148 2.28 -4.26 -3.61
N SER A 149 2.83 -3.15 -4.09
CA SER A 149 3.86 -3.18 -5.12
C SER A 149 5.09 -3.96 -4.64
N GLN A 150 5.85 -4.55 -5.58
CA GLN A 150 7.04 -5.34 -5.24
C GLN A 150 8.14 -4.53 -4.53
N ASP A 151 8.23 -3.23 -4.80
CA ASP A 151 9.13 -2.33 -4.08
C ASP A 151 8.56 -1.84 -2.73
N GLY A 152 7.31 -2.23 -2.42
CA GLY A 152 6.56 -1.90 -1.23
C GLY A 152 6.13 -0.42 -1.12
N LYS A 153 6.41 0.40 -2.14
CA LYS A 153 6.16 1.84 -2.10
C LYS A 153 4.72 2.23 -2.41
N THR A 154 3.92 1.32 -2.95
CA THR A 154 2.53 1.59 -3.33
C THR A 154 1.62 0.50 -2.80
N LEU A 155 0.66 0.88 -1.97
CA LEU A 155 -0.44 0.05 -1.53
C LEU A 155 -1.70 0.51 -2.26
N THR A 156 -2.34 -0.35 -3.06
CA THR A 156 -3.65 -0.04 -3.62
C THR A 156 -4.71 -0.89 -2.94
N LEU A 157 -5.75 -0.25 -2.42
CA LEU A 157 -6.90 -0.91 -1.79
C LEU A 157 -8.16 -0.62 -2.60
N GLU A 158 -8.94 -1.66 -2.89
CA GLU A 158 -10.29 -1.54 -3.42
C GLU A 158 -11.24 -2.06 -2.35
N LEU A 159 -11.78 -1.13 -1.57
CA LEU A 159 -12.61 -1.40 -0.39
C LEU A 159 -14.05 -1.00 -0.66
N TYR A 160 -14.95 -1.63 0.10
CA TYR A 160 -16.38 -1.33 0.15
C TYR A 160 -16.85 -1.50 1.59
N PHE A 161 -17.95 -0.85 1.97
CA PHE A 161 -18.56 -1.15 3.27
C PHE A 161 -19.16 -2.57 3.27
N GLU A 162 -18.97 -3.28 4.39
CA GLU A 162 -19.46 -4.66 4.56
C GLU A 162 -20.96 -4.76 4.24
N GLY A 163 -21.33 -5.79 3.47
CA GLY A 163 -22.71 -6.06 3.08
C GLY A 163 -23.23 -5.28 1.86
N GLN A 164 -22.44 -4.35 1.30
CA GLN A 164 -22.87 -3.56 0.13
C GLN A 164 -22.39 -4.10 -1.20
N ALA A 165 -21.21 -4.70 -1.22
CA ALA A 165 -20.56 -5.20 -2.42
C ALA A 165 -20.38 -6.73 -2.38
N SER A 166 -20.48 -7.36 -3.55
CA SER A 166 -20.07 -8.74 -3.79
C SER A 166 -19.08 -8.79 -4.94
N GLY A 167 -18.19 -9.79 -4.97
CA GLY A 167 -17.19 -9.94 -6.04
C GLY A 167 -15.94 -9.07 -5.88
N ALA A 168 -15.76 -8.43 -4.73
CA ALA A 168 -14.58 -7.62 -4.39
C ALA A 168 -13.46 -8.44 -3.71
N THR A 169 -13.27 -9.70 -4.12
CA THR A 169 -12.23 -10.59 -3.56
C THR A 169 -11.18 -10.94 -4.61
N CYS A 170 -10.00 -11.38 -4.17
CA CYS A 170 -8.93 -11.87 -5.02
C CYS A 170 -9.25 -13.21 -5.70
N THR A 171 -10.25 -13.93 -5.21
CA THR A 171 -10.75 -15.14 -5.87
C THR A 171 -11.64 -14.81 -7.07
N THR A 172 -12.32 -13.67 -7.05
CA THR A 172 -13.20 -13.22 -8.13
C THR A 172 -12.49 -12.35 -9.16
N GLY A 173 -11.41 -11.67 -8.78
CA GLY A 173 -10.54 -10.95 -9.72
C GLY A 173 -9.43 -10.15 -9.02
N ALA A 174 -8.48 -9.65 -9.80
CA ALA A 174 -7.46 -8.72 -9.30
C ALA A 174 -8.07 -7.37 -8.92
N VAL A 175 -7.34 -6.55 -8.14
CA VAL A 175 -7.73 -5.19 -7.77
C VAL A 175 -8.15 -4.37 -9.00
N GLY A 176 -9.35 -3.80 -8.97
CA GLY A 176 -9.96 -3.03 -10.06
C GLY A 176 -10.62 -3.85 -11.17
N ALA A 177 -10.67 -5.18 -11.08
CA ALA A 177 -11.39 -6.00 -12.05
C ALA A 177 -12.90 -5.75 -11.98
N SER A 178 -13.57 -5.66 -13.15
CA SER A 178 -15.01 -5.46 -13.34
C SER A 178 -15.86 -6.67 -12.91
N THR A 179 -15.72 -7.03 -11.64
CA THR A 179 -16.29 -8.22 -10.98
C THR A 179 -17.19 -7.81 -9.82
N VAL A 180 -17.10 -6.55 -9.40
CA VAL A 180 -17.85 -6.02 -8.27
C VAL A 180 -19.27 -5.69 -8.69
N THR A 181 -20.21 -6.17 -7.89
CA THR A 181 -21.61 -5.76 -7.91
C THR A 181 -21.89 -4.98 -6.63
N LEU A 182 -22.43 -3.77 -6.75
CA LEU A 182 -22.82 -2.92 -5.62
C LEU A 182 -24.34 -2.79 -5.63
N ASN A 183 -25.00 -3.07 -4.51
CA ASN A 183 -26.47 -3.01 -4.42
C ASN A 183 -27.20 -3.78 -5.55
N LYS A 184 -26.70 -4.97 -5.91
CA LYS A 184 -27.22 -5.86 -6.98
C LYS A 184 -27.07 -5.32 -8.42
N ALA A 185 -26.33 -4.25 -8.65
CA ALA A 185 -25.99 -3.76 -9.98
C ALA A 185 -24.47 -3.82 -10.23
N PRO A 186 -24.00 -4.05 -11.48
CA PRO A 186 -22.59 -3.95 -11.80
C PRO A 186 -22.02 -2.59 -11.38
N PHE A 187 -20.89 -2.60 -10.67
CA PHE A 187 -20.21 -1.37 -10.29
C PHE A 187 -19.44 -0.80 -11.50
N THR A 188 -19.68 0.48 -11.81
CA THR A 188 -19.08 1.19 -12.95
C THR A 188 -18.13 2.31 -12.55
N GLY A 189 -17.98 2.57 -11.25
CA GLY A 189 -17.07 3.59 -10.74
C GLY A 189 -15.62 3.12 -10.64
N ASN A 190 -14.76 3.97 -10.08
CA ASN A 190 -13.41 3.60 -9.67
C ASN A 190 -13.34 3.60 -8.14
N ALA A 191 -12.98 2.47 -7.53
CA ALA A 191 -12.81 2.35 -6.07
C ALA A 191 -11.36 2.11 -5.64
N LYS A 192 -10.40 2.20 -6.58
CA LYS A 192 -8.98 1.96 -6.32
C LYS A 192 -8.36 3.14 -5.55
N GLN A 193 -8.24 2.97 -4.25
CA GLN A 193 -7.57 3.91 -3.35
C GLN A 193 -6.07 3.61 -3.39
N VAL A 194 -5.28 4.52 -3.95
CA VAL A 194 -3.83 4.33 -4.10
C VAL A 194 -3.10 5.08 -2.98
N TYR A 195 -2.24 4.39 -2.25
CA TYR A 195 -1.49 4.97 -1.14
C TYR A 195 0.00 4.86 -1.39
N MET A 196 0.70 5.99 -1.26
CA MET A 196 2.16 6.04 -1.23
C MET A 196 2.63 5.63 0.16
N VAL A 197 3.40 4.55 0.23
CA VAL A 197 3.93 3.96 1.46
C VAL A 197 5.29 4.59 1.78
N SER A 198 5.47 5.02 3.01
CA SER A 198 6.70 5.61 3.53
C SER A 198 6.96 5.15 4.96
N ALA A 199 8.17 5.37 5.47
CA ALA A 199 8.44 5.17 6.88
C ALA A 199 7.50 6.04 7.73
N GLY A 200 7.05 5.51 8.87
CA GLY A 200 6.27 6.27 9.84
C GLY A 200 7.01 7.55 10.26
N GLN A 201 6.25 8.62 10.48
CA GLN A 201 6.76 9.87 11.05
C GLN A 201 6.80 9.79 12.57
#